data_AF-A0AA92U4B1-F1
#
_entry.id   AF-A0AA92U4B1-F1
#
_cell.length_a   1.000
_cell.length_b   1.000
_cell.length_c   1.000
_cell.angle_alpha   90.00
_cell.angle_beta   90.00
_cell.angle_gamma   90.00
#
_symmetry.space_group_name_H-M   'P 1'
#
loop_
_entity.id
_entity.type
_entity.pdbx_description
1 polymer ?
#
loop_
_entity_poly.entity_id
_entity_poly.type
_entity_poly.pdbx_seq_one_letter_code
_entity_poly.pdbx_strand_id
1 'polypeptide(L)'
;MIAITSLPLTAVSEGFQYVYQDWEFAKWIAIAIFIDTILGVWKHLIHKDASSESFFSRFTKKIVIYIFLMVLSNFASHATVEGSTVGPMQWIGTYICVFMMVREIFSIIENIQAIYPIFPKNFVRHMKDFNDKGDYIGGGPINFSEKDAPDDAS
;
A
#
# COMPACT_ATOMS: atom_id res chain seq x y z
N MET A 1 -30.09 3.26 24.31
CA MET A 1 -29.85 2.75 22.94
C MET A 1 -28.94 3.65 22.08
N ILE A 2 -28.45 4.79 22.57
CA ILE A 2 -27.55 5.68 21.81
C ILE A 2 -26.07 5.24 21.90
N ALA A 3 -25.66 4.57 22.99
CA ALA A 3 -24.27 4.22 23.25
C ALA A 3 -23.68 3.16 22.28
N ILE A 4 -24.51 2.24 21.78
CA ILE A 4 -24.05 1.13 20.92
C ILE A 4 -23.86 1.62 19.47
N THR A 5 -24.62 2.61 19.03
CA THR A 5 -24.46 3.23 17.71
C THR A 5 -23.41 4.35 17.72
N SER A 6 -23.17 5.00 18.86
CA SER A 6 -22.14 6.02 18.97
C SER A 6 -20.73 5.43 19.00
N LEU A 7 -20.51 4.26 19.62
CA LEU A 7 -19.20 3.60 19.66
C LEU A 7 -18.53 3.38 18.29
N PRO A 8 -19.19 2.74 17.30
CA PRO A 8 -18.61 2.58 15.97
C PRO A 8 -18.49 3.91 15.23
N LEU A 9 -19.43 4.85 15.43
CA LEU A 9 -19.37 6.17 14.80
C LEU A 9 -18.21 7.01 15.36
N THR A 10 -17.95 6.93 16.66
CA THR A 10 -16.84 7.58 17.35
C THR A 10 -15.52 6.96 16.88
N ALA A 11 -15.39 5.64 16.87
CA ALA A 11 -14.19 4.95 16.37
C ALA A 11 -13.89 5.29 14.90
N VAL A 12 -14.93 5.38 14.07
CA VAL A 12 -14.81 5.82 12.67
C VAL A 12 -14.38 7.29 12.60
N SER A 13 -14.97 8.18 13.42
CA SER A 13 -14.62 9.60 13.44
C SER A 13 -13.20 9.87 13.93
N GLU A 14 -12.73 9.12 14.94
CA GLU A 14 -11.36 9.16 15.44
C GLU A 14 -10.41 8.61 14.37
N GLY A 15 -10.76 7.51 13.71
CA GLY A 15 -10.06 6.99 12.52
C GLY A 15 -9.91 8.03 11.40
N PHE A 16 -10.96 8.82 11.14
CA PHE A 16 -10.92 9.88 10.13
C PHE A 16 -10.02 11.05 10.53
N GLN A 17 -9.88 11.37 11.83
CA GLN A 17 -8.91 12.37 12.28
C GLN A 17 -7.48 11.94 11.92
N TYR A 18 -7.18 10.65 12.07
CA TYR A 18 -5.88 10.12 11.69
C TYR A 18 -5.63 10.19 10.17
N VAL A 19 -6.66 10.03 9.34
CA VAL A 19 -6.53 10.22 7.89
C VAL A 19 -6.33 11.70 7.52
N TYR A 20 -6.95 12.61 8.25
CA TYR A 20 -6.90 14.05 7.97
C TYR A 20 -5.52 14.68 8.25
N GLN A 21 -4.76 14.06 9.14
CA GLN A 21 -3.44 14.56 9.53
C GLN A 21 -2.41 14.43 8.39
N ASP A 22 -2.52 13.37 7.58
CA ASP A 22 -1.65 13.10 6.42
C ASP A 22 -2.35 13.42 5.09
N TRP A 23 -3.13 14.51 5.06
CA TRP A 23 -3.92 14.93 3.89
C TRP A 23 -3.07 15.19 2.64
N GLU A 24 -1.82 15.61 2.79
CA GLU A 24 -0.91 15.80 1.66
C GLU A 24 -0.58 14.48 0.96
N PHE A 25 -0.26 13.43 1.73
CA PHE A 25 -0.03 12.09 1.19
C PHE A 25 -1.31 11.51 0.58
N ALA A 26 -2.46 11.72 1.24
CA ALA A 26 -3.77 11.27 0.77
C ALA A 26 -4.07 11.76 -0.66
N LYS A 27 -3.75 13.02 -0.98
CA LYS A 27 -3.93 13.57 -2.33
C LYS A 27 -3.07 12.84 -3.36
N TRP A 28 -1.80 12.60 -3.06
CA TRP A 28 -0.88 11.97 -3.99
C TRP A 28 -1.25 10.51 -4.27
N ILE A 29 -1.57 9.74 -3.23
CA ILE A 29 -2.00 8.35 -3.42
C ILE A 29 -3.35 8.27 -4.14
N ALA A 30 -4.27 9.21 -3.89
CA ALA A 30 -5.53 9.28 -4.62
C ALA A 30 -5.32 9.55 -6.13
N ILE A 31 -4.41 10.46 -6.48
CA ILE A 31 -4.04 10.73 -7.88
C ILE A 31 -3.44 9.47 -8.51
N ALA A 32 -2.54 8.78 -7.81
CA ALA A 32 -1.92 7.55 -8.31
C ALA A 32 -2.96 6.46 -8.59
N ILE A 33 -3.86 6.20 -7.64
CA ILE A 33 -4.97 5.24 -7.79
C ILE A 33 -5.88 5.64 -8.97
N PHE A 34 -6.15 6.93 -9.15
CA PHE A 34 -6.97 7.41 -10.25
C PHE A 34 -6.32 7.15 -11.62
N ILE A 35 -5.03 7.45 -11.76
CA ILE A 35 -4.25 7.15 -12.97
C ILE A 35 -4.23 5.64 -13.23
N ASP A 36 -3.96 4.84 -12.20
CA ASP A 36 -3.98 3.37 -12.28
C ASP A 36 -5.35 2.86 -12.77
N THR A 37 -6.43 3.44 -12.26
CA THR A 37 -7.79 3.07 -12.63
C THR A 37 -8.09 3.39 -14.09
N ILE A 38 -7.72 4.58 -14.58
CA ILE A 38 -7.90 4.95 -15.98
C ILE A 38 -7.12 4.01 -16.89
N LEU A 39 -5.86 3.73 -16.58
CA LEU A 39 -5.01 2.85 -17.38
C LEU A 39 -5.53 1.39 -17.34
N GLY A 40 -5.98 0.92 -16.18
CA GLY A 40 -6.59 -0.39 -16.03
C GLY A 40 -7.86 -0.54 -16.87
N VAL A 41 -8.74 0.47 -16.87
CA VAL A 41 -9.93 0.49 -17.74
C VAL A 41 -9.52 0.51 -19.22
N TRP A 42 -8.56 1.35 -19.61
CA TRP A 42 -8.13 1.44 -21.01
C TRP A 42 -7.53 0.11 -21.50
N LYS A 43 -6.67 -0.52 -20.70
CA LYS A 43 -6.12 -1.86 -20.96
C LYS A 43 -7.24 -2.87 -21.22
N HIS A 44 -8.26 -2.89 -20.37
CA HIS A 44 -9.39 -3.82 -20.46
C HIS A 44 -10.24 -3.58 -21.71
N LEU A 45 -10.49 -2.30 -22.04
CA LEU A 45 -11.19 -1.89 -23.26
C LEU A 45 -10.47 -2.36 -24.54
N ILE A 46 -9.12 -2.32 -24.56
CA ILE A 46 -8.32 -2.80 -25.70
C ILE A 46 -8.40 -4.34 -25.82
N HIS A 47 -8.37 -5.05 -24.69
CA HIS A 47 -8.34 -6.51 -24.66
C HIS A 47 -9.72 -7.17 -24.80
N LYS A 48 -10.81 -6.38 -24.88
CA LYS A 48 -12.21 -6.82 -25.08
C LYS A 48 -12.78 -7.79 -24.04
N ASP A 49 -12.07 -8.04 -22.96
CA ASP A 49 -12.66 -8.63 -21.76
C ASP A 49 -13.30 -7.47 -21.00
N ALA A 50 -14.62 -7.47 -20.78
CA ALA A 50 -15.32 -6.36 -20.14
C ALA A 50 -16.09 -6.83 -18.91
N SER A 51 -15.40 -7.45 -17.94
CA SER A 51 -15.95 -7.61 -16.59
C SER A 51 -15.62 -6.38 -15.74
N SER A 52 -16.56 -5.42 -15.70
CA SER A 52 -16.47 -4.23 -14.84
C SER A 52 -16.56 -4.59 -13.36
N GLU A 53 -17.33 -5.61 -13.01
CA GLU A 53 -17.56 -6.04 -11.62
C GLU A 53 -16.27 -6.50 -10.92
N SER A 54 -15.44 -7.30 -11.61
CA SER A 54 -14.14 -7.72 -11.07
C SER A 54 -13.19 -6.54 -10.88
N PHE A 55 -13.23 -5.56 -11.78
CA PHE A 55 -12.42 -4.36 -11.70
C PHE A 55 -12.83 -3.47 -10.52
N PHE A 56 -14.13 -3.16 -10.39
CA PHE A 56 -14.67 -2.36 -9.28
C PHE A 56 -14.44 -3.02 -7.91
N SER A 57 -14.56 -4.35 -7.82
CA SER A 57 -14.27 -5.08 -6.59
C SER A 57 -12.79 -4.96 -6.17
N ARG A 58 -11.86 -5.10 -7.12
CA ARG A 58 -10.42 -4.91 -6.86
C ARG A 58 -10.08 -3.47 -6.47
N PHE A 59 -10.65 -2.49 -7.17
CA PHE A 59 -10.50 -1.08 -6.86
C PHE A 59 -11.01 -0.73 -5.47
N THR A 60 -12.22 -1.18 -5.13
CA THR A 60 -12.82 -0.93 -3.80
C THR A 60 -11.98 -1.56 -2.69
N LYS A 61 -11.52 -2.80 -2.87
CA LYS A 61 -10.64 -3.47 -1.91
C LYS A 61 -9.33 -2.69 -1.70
N LYS A 62 -8.73 -2.17 -2.78
CA LYS A 62 -7.51 -1.35 -2.74
C LYS A 62 -7.72 -0.08 -1.90
N ILE A 63 -8.79 0.66 -2.17
CA ILE A 63 -9.16 1.87 -1.41
C ILE A 63 -9.32 1.56 0.08
N VAL A 64 -10.12 0.55 0.41
CA VAL A 64 -10.41 0.20 1.81
C VAL A 64 -9.11 -0.16 2.55
N ILE A 65 -8.25 -0.99 1.95
CA ILE A 65 -6.96 -1.35 2.56
C ILE A 65 -6.08 -0.12 2.77
N TYR A 66 -6.04 0.81 1.82
CA TYR A 66 -5.17 1.99 1.91
C TYR A 66 -5.65 2.98 2.98
N ILE A 67 -6.95 3.11 3.17
CA ILE A 67 -7.51 3.87 4.30
C ILE A 67 -7.04 3.25 5.62
N PHE A 68 -7.13 1.93 5.79
CA PHE A 68 -6.62 1.27 6.99
C PHE A 68 -5.12 1.43 7.19
N LEU A 69 -4.32 1.33 6.12
CA LEU A 69 -2.87 1.54 6.18
C LEU A 69 -2.49 2.97 6.52
N MET A 70 -3.25 3.97 6.07
CA MET A 70 -3.06 5.36 6.49
C MET A 70 -3.36 5.55 7.98
N VAL A 71 -4.47 5.00 8.47
CA VAL A 71 -4.79 5.04 9.92
C VAL A 71 -3.68 4.35 10.73
N LEU A 72 -3.20 3.20 10.25
CA LEU A 72 -2.11 2.48 10.89
C LEU A 72 -0.79 3.25 10.87
N SER A 73 -0.47 3.91 9.75
CA SER A 73 0.72 4.76 9.61
C SER A 73 0.68 5.90 10.63
N ASN A 74 -0.45 6.59 10.76
CA ASN A 74 -0.56 7.69 11.70
C ASN A 74 -0.55 7.17 13.16
N PHE A 75 -1.25 6.06 13.45
CA PHE A 75 -1.17 5.41 14.75
C PHE A 75 0.27 5.04 15.12
N ALA A 76 1.05 4.48 14.19
CA ALA A 76 2.46 4.20 14.39
C ALA A 76 3.24 5.49 14.66
N SER A 77 3.11 6.50 13.81
CA SER A 77 3.88 7.75 13.93
C SER A 77 3.61 8.53 15.21
N HIS A 78 2.44 8.35 15.82
CA HIS A 78 2.01 9.08 17.02
C HIS A 78 1.91 8.22 18.28
N ALA A 79 2.32 6.95 18.23
CA ALA A 79 2.39 6.12 19.42
C ALA A 79 3.44 6.67 20.40
N THR A 80 2.97 7.11 21.56
CA THR A 80 3.82 7.63 22.64
C THR A 80 4.07 6.56 23.70
N VAL A 81 5.31 6.45 24.16
CA VAL A 81 5.68 5.69 25.36
C VAL A 81 6.21 6.69 26.37
N GLU A 82 5.66 6.68 27.60
CA GLU A 82 5.97 7.64 28.67
C GLU A 82 5.78 9.12 28.30
N GLY A 83 4.83 9.43 27.41
CA GLY A 83 4.54 10.79 26.98
C GLY A 83 5.52 11.37 25.95
N SER A 84 6.51 10.59 25.51
CA SER A 84 7.40 10.92 24.39
C SER A 84 7.03 10.09 23.16
N THR A 85 7.04 10.71 21.98
CA THR A 85 6.91 9.98 20.71
C THR A 85 8.13 9.09 20.52
N VAL A 86 7.92 7.80 20.30
CA VAL A 86 9.01 6.86 20.03
C VAL A 86 9.55 7.17 18.63
N GLY A 87 10.74 7.78 18.55
CA GLY A 87 11.37 8.17 17.29
C GLY A 87 11.37 7.05 16.23
N PRO A 88 11.76 5.80 16.55
CA PRO A 88 11.66 4.67 15.62
C PRO A 88 10.26 4.40 15.06
N MET A 89 9.20 4.72 15.80
CA MET A 89 7.82 4.46 15.39
C MET A 89 7.34 5.46 14.32
N GLN A 90 7.90 6.67 14.28
CA GLN A 90 7.68 7.66 13.20
C GLN A 90 8.22 7.18 11.85
N TRP A 91 9.32 6.44 11.86
CA TRP A 91 9.91 5.88 10.65
C TRP A 91 9.00 4.81 10.05
N ILE A 92 8.37 3.99 10.89
CA ILE A 92 7.43 2.95 10.46
C ILE A 92 6.25 3.55 9.68
N GLY A 93 5.63 4.63 10.17
CA GLY A 93 4.55 5.28 9.43
C GLY A 93 5.01 5.80 8.06
N THR A 94 6.19 6.42 8.02
CA THR A 94 6.79 6.89 6.75
C THR A 94 7.01 5.73 5.78
N TYR A 95 7.52 4.59 6.25
CA TYR A 95 7.72 3.39 5.43
C TYR A 95 6.40 2.82 4.90
N ILE A 96 5.32 2.82 5.70
CA ILE A 96 4.00 2.36 5.27
C ILE A 96 3.49 3.26 4.12
N CYS A 97 3.64 4.57 4.24
CA CYS A 97 3.29 5.52 3.18
C CYS A 97 4.09 5.31 1.89
N VAL A 98 5.42 5.19 2.00
CA VAL A 98 6.30 4.92 0.85
C VAL A 98 5.94 3.59 0.19
N PHE A 99 5.68 2.56 0.99
CA PHE A 99 5.29 1.25 0.48
C PHE A 99 3.99 1.31 -0.33
N MET A 100 2.95 1.99 0.17
CA MET A 100 1.71 2.21 -0.58
C MET A 100 1.97 2.88 -1.94
N MET A 101 2.81 3.92 -1.95
CA MET A 101 3.13 4.66 -3.18
C MET A 101 3.88 3.79 -4.19
N VAL A 102 4.88 3.02 -3.74
CA VAL A 102 5.63 2.10 -4.60
C VAL A 102 4.72 1.04 -5.22
N ARG A 103 3.78 0.47 -4.44
CA ARG A 103 2.81 -0.50 -4.99
C ARG A 103 1.93 0.09 -6.08
N GLU A 104 1.49 1.34 -5.94
CA GLU A 104 0.73 2.00 -7.00
C GLU A 104 1.56 2.29 -8.25
N ILE A 105 2.81 2.71 -8.07
CA ILE A 105 3.72 2.91 -9.21
C ILE A 105 3.90 1.61 -9.99
N PHE A 106 4.08 0.47 -9.33
CA PHE A 106 4.16 -0.83 -10.01
C PHE A 106 2.87 -1.20 -10.74
N SER A 107 1.71 -0.94 -10.12
CA SER A 107 0.40 -1.17 -10.75
C SER A 107 0.24 -0.35 -12.04
N ILE A 108 0.60 0.94 -11.99
CA ILE A 108 0.58 1.84 -13.15
C ILE A 108 1.52 1.32 -14.25
N ILE A 109 2.74 0.92 -13.90
CA ILE A 109 3.71 0.40 -14.88
C ILE A 109 3.18 -0.88 -15.53
N GLU A 110 2.57 -1.80 -14.80
CA GLU A 110 1.97 -3.03 -15.37
C GLU A 110 0.83 -2.69 -16.34
N ASN A 111 0.01 -1.69 -16.02
CA ASN A 111 -1.06 -1.24 -16.89
C ASN A 111 -0.53 -0.55 -18.16
N ILE A 112 0.48 0.33 -18.04
CA ILE A 112 1.15 0.96 -19.19
C ILE A 112 1.76 -0.11 -20.09
N GLN A 113 2.53 -1.04 -19.52
CA GLN A 113 3.21 -2.10 -20.27
C GLN A 113 2.24 -2.98 -21.07
N ALA A 114 1.05 -3.22 -20.52
CA ALA A 114 0.01 -3.99 -21.19
C ALA A 114 -0.65 -3.23 -22.35
N ILE A 115 -0.70 -1.90 -22.30
CA ILE A 115 -1.22 -1.06 -23.39
C ILE A 115 -0.14 -0.88 -24.47
N TYR A 116 1.05 -0.47 -24.05
CA TYR A 116 2.18 -0.21 -24.91
C TYR A 116 3.48 -0.65 -24.21
N PRO A 117 4.18 -1.68 -24.71
CA PRO A 117 5.33 -2.25 -24.02
C PRO A 117 6.56 -1.34 -24.14
N ILE A 118 6.66 -0.35 -23.25
CA ILE A 118 7.79 0.60 -23.18
C ILE A 118 8.99 -0.03 -22.48
N PHE A 119 8.75 -0.79 -21.40
CA PHE A 119 9.82 -1.33 -20.56
C PHE A 119 10.24 -2.75 -21.00
N PRO A 120 11.50 -3.15 -20.72
CA PRO A 120 11.93 -4.52 -20.92
C PRO A 120 11.07 -5.50 -20.11
N LYS A 121 10.63 -6.60 -20.73
CA LYS A 121 9.76 -7.60 -20.07
C LYS A 121 10.35 -8.16 -18.76
N ASN A 122 11.66 -8.34 -18.70
CA ASN A 122 12.35 -8.83 -17.50
C ASN A 122 12.30 -7.82 -16.35
N PHE A 123 12.38 -6.52 -16.66
CA PHE A 123 12.29 -5.47 -15.66
C PHE A 123 10.90 -5.43 -15.01
N VAL A 124 9.85 -5.45 -15.84
CA VAL A 124 8.45 -5.48 -15.36
C VAL A 124 8.16 -6.77 -14.58
N ARG A 125 8.72 -7.90 -15.03
CA ARG A 125 8.61 -9.17 -14.31
C ARG A 125 9.24 -9.10 -12.92
N HIS A 126 10.43 -8.54 -12.77
CA HIS A 126 11.07 -8.43 -11.44
C HIS A 126 10.30 -7.51 -10.49
N MET A 127 9.75 -6.40 -10.99
CA MET A 127 8.88 -5.54 -10.17
C MET A 127 7.62 -6.28 -9.70
N LYS A 128 7.05 -7.11 -10.56
CA LYS A 128 5.91 -7.96 -10.22
C LYS A 128 6.27 -9.05 -9.20
N ASP A 129 7.38 -9.75 -9.41
CA ASP A 129 7.86 -10.78 -8.50
C ASP A 129 8.11 -10.20 -7.09
N PHE A 130 8.69 -9.00 -7.01
CA PHE A 130 8.85 -8.28 -5.76
C PHE A 130 7.49 -7.87 -5.13
N ASN A 131 6.54 -7.39 -5.92
CA ASN A 131 5.20 -7.01 -5.44
C ASN A 131 4.38 -8.20 -4.89
N ASP A 132 4.56 -9.39 -5.49
CA ASP A 132 3.76 -10.58 -5.19
C ASP A 132 4.40 -11.46 -4.10
N LYS A 133 5.74 -11.56 -4.07
CA LYS A 133 6.47 -12.47 -3.18
C LYS A 133 7.51 -11.80 -2.27
N GLY A 134 7.89 -10.56 -2.56
CA GLY A 134 9.02 -9.90 -1.89
C GLY A 134 10.39 -10.41 -2.34
N ASP A 135 10.44 -11.34 -3.29
CA ASP A 135 11.67 -11.95 -3.79
C ASP A 135 12.27 -11.09 -4.92
N TYR A 136 13.53 -10.68 -4.77
CA TYR A 136 14.26 -9.95 -5.82
C TYR A 136 14.88 -10.87 -6.87
N ILE A 137 14.99 -12.18 -6.60
CA ILE A 137 15.76 -13.11 -7.41
C ILE A 137 15.07 -14.48 -7.34
N GLY A 138 14.74 -15.06 -8.50
CA GLY A 138 14.33 -16.46 -8.53
C GLY A 138 15.47 -17.35 -8.03
N GLY A 139 15.29 -17.96 -6.85
CA GLY A 139 16.19 -19.04 -6.39
C GLY A 139 16.23 -19.26 -4.89
N GLY A 140 15.30 -20.10 -4.39
CA GLY A 140 15.43 -20.81 -3.11
C GLY A 140 14.75 -20.15 -1.91
N PRO A 141 14.19 -20.93 -0.96
CA PRO A 141 13.65 -20.40 0.29
C PRO A 141 14.78 -19.72 1.07
N ILE A 142 14.54 -18.49 1.50
CA ILE A 142 15.41 -17.77 2.43
C ILE A 142 15.27 -18.48 3.78
N ASN A 143 16.18 -19.40 4.09
CA ASN A 143 16.33 -19.95 5.42
C ASN A 143 17.04 -18.90 6.26
N PHE A 144 16.32 -18.23 7.15
CA PHE A 144 16.95 -17.49 8.25
C PHE A 144 17.67 -18.53 9.11
N SER A 145 18.99 -18.61 8.98
CA SER A 145 19.81 -19.41 9.89
C SER A 145 20.14 -18.54 11.08
N GLU A 146 20.04 -19.11 12.29
CA GLU A 146 20.29 -18.45 13.57
C GLU A 146 21.69 -17.79 13.68
N LYS A 147 22.59 -18.11 12.73
CA LYS A 147 23.92 -17.48 12.55
C LYS A 147 23.92 -16.06 11.97
N ASP A 148 22.79 -15.57 11.47
CA ASP A 148 22.70 -14.22 10.89
C ASP A 148 22.27 -13.17 11.94
N ALA A 149 22.04 -13.58 13.19
CA ALA A 149 21.94 -12.64 14.31
C ALA A 149 23.33 -12.06 14.58
N PRO A 150 23.50 -10.72 14.62
CA PRO A 150 24.77 -10.15 15.05
C PRO A 150 25.03 -10.60 16.48
N ASP A 151 26.16 -11.30 16.68
CA ASP A 151 26.66 -11.63 18.01
C ASP A 151 26.64 -10.34 18.84
N ASP A 152 25.84 -10.39 19.89
CA ASP A 152 25.78 -9.46 21.00
C ASP A 152 27.21 -9.07 21.40
N ALA A 153 27.59 -7.87 20.97
CA ALA A 153 28.81 -7.21 21.40
C ALA A 153 28.68 -6.89 22.90
N SER A 154 29.25 -7.79 23.70
CA SER A 154 29.95 -7.59 24.98
C SER A 154 29.41 -6.52 25.95
#